data_AF-A0A944ZX11-F1
#
_entry.id   AF-A0A944ZX11-F1
#
_cell.length_a   1.000
_cell.length_b   1.000
_cell.length_c   1.000
_cell.angle_alpha   90.00
_cell.angle_beta   90.00
_cell.angle_gamma   90.00
#
_symmetry.space_group_name_H-M   'P 1'
#
loop_
_entity.id
_entity.type
_entity.pdbx_description
1 polymer ?
#
loop_
_entity_poly.entity_id
_entity_poly.type
_entity_poly.pdbx_seq_one_letter_code
_entity_poly.pdbx_strand_id
1 'polypeptide(L)'
;MHTVYKALSPEEVERIIAYCQSHTIQNGGLFEVYPGPDGLMKMVVVNSSPEDEPLDKFRPLGAFYCNYLGPGIISLEEEDPHHEGMPSAKRHIEAIKQVIDDLQRATRRGAN
;
A
#
# COMPACT_ATOMS: atom_id res chain seq x y z
N MET A 1 1.59 15.41 -4.50
CA MET A 1 2.12 15.64 -3.13
C MET A 1 1.68 14.45 -2.27
N HIS A 2 2.46 14.03 -1.27
CA HIS A 2 2.08 12.90 -0.42
C HIS A 2 1.57 13.41 0.93
N THR A 3 0.44 12.86 1.38
CA THR A 3 -0.08 13.11 2.72
C THR A 3 0.35 11.97 3.65
N VAL A 4 0.87 12.32 4.83
CA VAL A 4 1.15 11.34 5.89
C VAL A 4 -0.16 10.75 6.39
N TYR A 5 -0.31 9.43 6.29
CA TYR A 5 -1.44 8.70 6.84
C TYR A 5 -1.16 8.19 8.25
N LYS A 6 0.02 7.57 8.48
CA LYS A 6 0.43 7.06 9.79
C LYS A 6 1.92 7.22 10.04
N ALA A 7 2.26 7.40 11.32
CA ALA A 7 3.59 7.17 11.85
C ALA A 7 3.57 5.86 12.66
N LEU A 8 4.42 4.91 12.28
CA LEU A 8 4.49 3.55 12.83
C LEU A 8 5.95 3.17 12.99
N SER A 9 6.31 2.53 14.11
CA SER A 9 7.71 2.13 14.37
C SER A 9 8.37 1.47 13.14
N PRO A 10 9.69 1.69 12.91
CA PRO A 10 10.39 1.10 11.77
C PRO A 10 10.17 -0.42 11.65
N GLU A 11 10.10 -1.14 12.78
CA GLU A 11 9.85 -2.59 12.81
C GLU A 11 8.43 -2.95 12.34
N GLU A 12 7.42 -2.13 12.63
CA GLU A 12 6.08 -2.32 12.08
C GLU A 12 6.05 -2.08 10.57
N VAL A 13 6.73 -1.05 10.09
CA VAL A 13 6.82 -0.72 8.66
C VAL A 13 7.54 -1.84 7.90
N GLU A 14 8.63 -2.38 8.45
CA GLU A 14 9.34 -3.53 7.88
C GLU A 14 8.44 -4.78 7.82
N ARG A 15 7.68 -5.08 8.88
CA ARG A 15 6.73 -6.21 8.86
C ARG A 15 5.65 -6.05 7.80
N ILE A 16 5.11 -4.85 7.63
CA ILE A 16 4.13 -4.56 6.59
C ILE A 16 4.73 -4.82 5.20
N ILE A 17 5.94 -4.31 4.95
CA ILE A 17 6.63 -4.52 3.67
C ILE A 17 6.91 -5.99 3.41
N ALA A 18 7.42 -6.71 4.42
CA ALA A 18 7.69 -8.14 4.31
C ALA A 18 6.41 -8.92 3.98
N TYR A 19 5.28 -8.59 4.63
CA TYR A 19 3.99 -9.20 4.33
C TYR A 19 3.56 -8.92 2.89
N CYS A 20 3.69 -7.68 2.41
CA CYS A 20 3.34 -7.33 1.03
C CYS A 20 4.24 -8.04 0.02
N GLN A 21 5.52 -8.23 0.33
CA GLN A 21 6.47 -8.98 -0.51
C GLN A 21 6.17 -10.48 -0.55
N SER A 22 5.63 -11.06 0.52
CA SER A 22 5.22 -12.47 0.50
C SER A 22 3.88 -12.69 -0.20
N HIS A 23 2.98 -11.69 -0.20
CA HIS A 23 1.65 -11.74 -0.80
C HIS A 23 1.56 -10.91 -2.09
N THR A 24 2.55 -11.05 -2.97
CA THR A 24 2.53 -10.38 -4.28
C THR A 24 1.52 -11.02 -5.24
N ILE A 25 1.16 -10.31 -6.31
CA ILE A 25 0.32 -10.87 -7.40
C ILE A 25 0.87 -12.20 -7.91
N GLN A 26 2.19 -12.30 -8.08
CA GLN A 26 2.84 -13.53 -8.56
C GLN A 26 2.68 -14.71 -7.59
N ASN A 27 2.45 -14.43 -6.31
CA ASN A 27 2.19 -15.42 -5.26
C ASN A 27 0.68 -15.59 -4.97
N GLY A 28 -0.19 -15.08 -5.84
CA GLY A 28 -1.65 -15.14 -5.66
C GLY A 28 -2.22 -14.13 -4.66
N GLY A 29 -1.42 -13.13 -4.26
CA GLY A 29 -1.86 -12.03 -3.40
C GLY A 29 -2.24 -10.78 -4.20
N LEU A 30 -2.24 -9.63 -3.51
CA LEU A 30 -2.78 -8.36 -4.03
C LEU A 30 -1.72 -7.28 -4.25
N PHE A 31 -0.46 -7.53 -3.88
CA PHE A 31 0.54 -6.47 -3.77
C PHE A 31 1.58 -6.51 -4.89
N GLU A 32 2.10 -5.34 -5.21
CA GLU A 32 3.37 -5.18 -5.90
C GLU A 32 4.24 -4.23 -5.08
N VAL A 33 5.51 -4.56 -4.89
CA VAL A 33 6.42 -3.82 -4.03
C VAL A 33 7.63 -3.36 -4.83
N TYR A 34 7.81 -2.05 -4.93
CA TYR A 34 8.89 -1.43 -5.70
C TYR A 34 9.84 -0.64 -4.79
N PRO A 35 11.15 -0.67 -5.06
CA PRO A 35 12.09 0.25 -4.43
C PRO A 35 11.82 1.68 -4.87
N GLY A 36 11.84 2.61 -3.91
CA GLY A 36 11.95 4.04 -4.22
C GLY A 36 13.31 4.38 -4.85
N PRO A 37 13.40 5.52 -5.56
CA PRO A 37 14.60 5.92 -6.29
C PRO A 37 15.85 6.12 -5.42
N ASP A 38 15.67 6.40 -4.12
CA ASP A 38 16.74 6.59 -3.14
C ASP A 38 16.97 5.36 -2.23
N GLY A 39 16.15 4.31 -2.38
CA GLY A 39 16.16 3.13 -1.51
C GLY A 39 15.68 3.39 -0.08
N LEU A 40 15.28 4.63 0.26
CA LEU A 40 14.81 5.05 1.59
C LEU A 40 13.30 4.93 1.74
N MET A 41 12.62 4.52 0.67
CA MET A 41 11.22 4.17 0.69
C MET A 41 10.90 2.95 -0.17
N LYS A 42 9.78 2.31 0.13
CA LYS A 42 9.13 1.32 -0.73
C LYS A 42 7.76 1.83 -1.15
N MET A 43 7.46 1.73 -2.43
CA MET A 43 6.12 1.92 -2.94
C MET A 43 5.42 0.55 -2.94
N VAL A 44 4.24 0.49 -2.34
CA VAL A 44 3.37 -0.69 -2.38
C VAL A 44 2.14 -0.33 -3.19
N VAL A 45 1.97 -1.01 -4.33
CA VAL A 45 0.75 -0.95 -5.13
C VAL A 45 -0.20 -2.01 -4.62
N VAL A 46 -1.44 -1.61 -4.37
CA VAL A 46 -2.55 -2.46 -3.96
C VAL A 46 -3.44 -2.66 -5.17
N ASN A 47 -3.64 -3.92 -5.52
CA ASN A 47 -4.44 -4.31 -6.67
C ASN A 47 -5.80 -4.89 -6.25
N SER A 48 -6.77 -4.91 -7.17
CA SER A 48 -8.05 -5.61 -6.98
C SER A 48 -7.86 -7.12 -6.80
N SER A 49 -8.86 -7.87 -6.34
CA SER A 49 -8.71 -9.32 -6.19
C SER A 49 -8.66 -10.04 -7.55
N PRO A 50 -7.82 -11.08 -7.72
CA PRO A 50 -7.81 -11.90 -8.94
C PRO A 50 -9.06 -12.74 -9.15
N GLU A 51 -9.86 -12.92 -8.09
CA GLU A 51 -11.16 -13.57 -8.21
C GLU A 51 -12.18 -12.70 -8.95
N ASP A 52 -11.98 -11.37 -8.96
CA ASP A 52 -12.92 -10.42 -9.55
C ASP A 52 -12.61 -10.09 -11.02
N GLU A 53 -11.33 -10.08 -11.43
CA GLU A 53 -10.91 -9.77 -12.81
C GLU A 53 -9.66 -10.56 -13.25
N PRO A 54 -9.54 -10.93 -14.54
CA PRO A 54 -8.35 -11.60 -15.05
C PRO A 54 -7.12 -10.67 -15.02
N LEU A 55 -5.91 -11.25 -14.86
CA LEU A 55 -4.64 -10.51 -14.68
C LEU A 55 -4.37 -9.40 -15.71
N ASP A 56 -4.89 -9.53 -16.93
CA ASP A 56 -4.79 -8.52 -17.99
C ASP A 56 -5.72 -7.31 -17.80
N LYS A 57 -6.73 -7.42 -16.93
CA LYS A 57 -7.72 -6.37 -16.62
C LYS A 57 -7.58 -5.76 -15.24
N PHE A 58 -6.77 -6.38 -14.40
CA PHE A 58 -6.44 -5.91 -13.07
C PHE A 58 -6.18 -4.41 -13.01
N ARG A 59 -6.99 -3.71 -12.24
CA ARG A 59 -6.81 -2.29 -12.00
C ARG A 59 -6.20 -2.10 -10.62
N PRO A 60 -5.08 -1.37 -10.51
CA PRO A 60 -4.59 -0.94 -9.21
C PRO A 60 -5.70 -0.17 -8.47
N LEU A 61 -5.98 -0.60 -7.24
CA LEU A 61 -6.79 0.19 -6.31
C LEU A 61 -6.03 1.44 -5.90
N GLY A 62 -4.70 1.39 -5.88
CA GLY A 62 -3.82 2.54 -5.76
C GLY A 62 -2.53 2.17 -5.05
N ALA A 63 -1.82 3.15 -4.50
CA ALA A 63 -0.53 2.93 -3.88
C ALA A 63 -0.38 3.63 -2.53
N PHE A 64 0.46 3.05 -1.67
CA PHE A 64 0.97 3.69 -0.48
C PHE A 64 2.49 3.56 -0.41
N TYR A 65 3.09 4.48 0.34
CA TYR A 65 4.54 4.62 0.42
C TYR A 65 4.99 4.39 1.85
N CYS A 66 5.93 3.48 2.03
CA CYS A 66 6.57 3.18 3.30
C CYS A 66 7.94 3.85 3.32
N ASN A 67 8.14 4.83 4.19
CA ASN A 67 9.41 5.53 4.36
C ASN A 67 10.07 5.11 5.69
N TYR A 68 11.37 4.87 5.65
CA TYR A 68 12.18 4.42 6.79
C TYR A 68 12.88 5.56 7.55
N LEU A 69 12.75 6.81 7.10
CA LEU A 69 13.33 7.98 7.76
C LEU A 69 12.48 8.42 8.96
N GLY A 70 13.07 8.34 10.16
CA GLY A 70 12.41 8.75 11.41
C GLY A 70 11.55 7.63 12.02
N PRO A 71 10.38 7.93 12.61
CA PRO A 71 9.58 6.94 13.31
C PRO A 71 8.93 5.89 12.41
N GLY A 72 9.25 5.82 11.10
CA GLY A 72 8.57 5.03 10.07
C GLY A 72 7.27 5.69 9.62
N ILE A 73 7.15 6.05 8.34
CA ILE A 73 6.01 6.82 7.82
C ILE A 73 5.32 6.06 6.70
N ILE A 74 4.00 5.91 6.83
CA ILE A 74 3.14 5.50 5.71
C ILE A 74 2.46 6.74 5.16
N SER A 75 2.68 7.03 3.88
CA SER A 75 2.06 8.15 3.17
C SER A 75 1.27 7.67 1.95
N LEU A 76 0.26 8.44 1.58
CA LEU A 76 -0.60 8.21 0.42
C LEU A 76 -0.40 9.32 -0.60
N GLU A 77 -0.56 9.00 -1.87
CA GLU A 77 -0.70 10.01 -2.91
C GLU A 77 -1.96 10.84 -2.64
N GLU A 78 -1.82 12.16 -2.64
CA GLU A 78 -2.98 13.05 -2.66
C GLU A 78 -3.66 12.95 -4.02
N GLU A 79 -4.99 12.91 -4.03
CA GLU A 79 -5.76 13.20 -5.23
C GLU A 79 -5.39 14.60 -5.70
N ASP A 80 -4.87 14.72 -6.92
CA ASP A 80 -4.73 16.02 -7.56
C ASP A 80 -6.15 16.56 -7.84
N PRO A 81 -6.58 17.66 -7.20
CA PRO A 81 -7.92 18.21 -7.37
C PRO A 81 -8.18 18.78 -8.78
N HIS A 82 -7.15 18.91 -9.61
CA HIS A 82 -7.23 19.29 -11.03
C HIS A 82 -7.21 18.07 -11.97
N HIS A 83 -6.97 16.88 -11.45
CA HIS A 83 -7.17 15.65 -12.18
C HIS A 83 -8.68 15.37 -12.19
N GLU A 84 -9.31 15.42 -13.36
CA GLU A 84 -10.66 14.89 -13.59
C GLU A 84 -10.65 13.34 -13.50
N GLY A 85 -10.04 12.79 -12.44
CA GLY A 85 -10.16 11.39 -12.09
C GLY A 85 -11.62 11.11 -11.76
N MET A 86 -12.16 10.03 -12.34
CA MET A 86 -13.53 9.57 -12.09
C MET A 86 -13.81 9.49 -10.57
N PRO A 87 -15.08 9.63 -10.12
CA PRO A 87 -15.49 9.48 -8.71
C PRO A 87 -15.01 8.19 -8.01
N SER A 88 -14.51 7.22 -8.77
CA SER A 88 -13.79 6.04 -8.29
C SER A 88 -12.55 6.39 -7.47
N ALA A 89 -11.81 7.46 -7.81
CA ALA A 89 -10.62 7.93 -7.11
C ALA A 89 -10.86 8.10 -5.59
N LYS A 90 -11.99 8.71 -5.18
CA LYS A 90 -12.26 8.98 -3.76
C LYS A 90 -12.48 7.72 -2.94
N ARG A 91 -13.08 6.70 -3.56
CA ARG A 91 -13.26 5.38 -2.92
C ARG A 91 -11.94 4.64 -2.78
N HIS A 92 -10.97 4.93 -3.64
CA HIS A 92 -9.67 4.25 -3.62
C HIS A 92 -8.85 4.59 -2.38
N ILE A 93 -8.83 5.86 -1.93
CA ILE A 93 -8.05 6.24 -0.74
C ILE A 93 -8.57 5.56 0.53
N GLU A 94 -9.89 5.50 0.74
CA GLU A 94 -10.47 4.83 1.91
C GLU A 94 -10.19 3.32 1.90
N ALA A 95 -10.28 2.68 0.73
CA ALA A 95 -9.93 1.27 0.58
C ALA A 95 -8.45 1.01 0.92
N ILE A 96 -7.53 1.87 0.46
CA ILE A 96 -6.10 1.74 0.77
C ILE A 96 -5.85 1.94 2.27
N LYS A 97 -6.51 2.91 2.91
CA LYS A 97 -6.42 3.13 4.37
C LYS A 97 -6.88 1.90 5.14
N GLN A 98 -7.98 1.28 4.73
CA GLN A 98 -8.49 0.04 5.34
C GLN A 98 -7.49 -1.10 5.18
N VAL A 99 -6.90 -1.27 3.99
CA VAL A 99 -5.85 -2.27 3.73
C VAL A 99 -4.65 -2.05 4.66
N ILE A 100 -4.18 -0.80 4.83
CA ILE A 100 -3.08 -0.48 5.74
C ILE A 100 -3.43 -0.84 7.19
N ASP A 101 -4.65 -0.54 7.62
CA ASP A 101 -5.11 -0.87 8.97
C ASP A 101 -5.18 -2.38 9.21
N ASP A 102 -5.62 -3.14 8.20
CA ASP A 102 -5.69 -4.60 8.27
C ASP A 102 -4.30 -5.25 8.23
N LEU A 103 -3.37 -4.73 7.41
CA LEU A 103 -1.96 -5.13 7.40
C LEU A 103 -1.32 -4.91 8.78
N GLN A 104 -1.57 -3.76 9.40
CA GLN A 104 -1.06 -3.47 10.74
C GLN A 104 -1.63 -4.43 11.79
N ARG A 105 -2.91 -4.81 11.69
CA ARG A 105 -3.53 -5.79 12.60
C ARG A 105 -3.00 -7.21 12.37
N ALA A 106 -2.85 -7.62 11.11
CA ALA A 106 -2.37 -8.94 10.73
C ALA A 106 -0.90 -9.15 11.17
N THR A 107 -0.04 -8.17 10.91
CA THR A 107 1.39 -8.21 11.28
C THR A 107 1.62 -8.19 12.79
N ARG A 108 0.73 -7.56 13.57
CA ARG A 108 0.77 -7.63 15.04
C ARG A 108 0.34 -8.99 15.60
N ARG A 109 -0.54 -9.71 14.90
CA ARG A 109 -1.03 -11.05 15.31
C ARG A 109 -0.11 -12.20 14.86
N GLY A 110 0.73 -11.97 13.85
CA GLY A 110 1.71 -12.95 13.36
C GLY A 110 2.98 -13.08 14.21
N ALA A 111 3.09 -12.38 15.33
CA ALA A 111 4.17 -12.55 16.30
C ALA A 111 3.79 -13.65 17.32
N ASN A 112 3.81 -14.91 16.89
CA ASN A 112 3.80 -16.09 17.75
C ASN A 112 4.99 -16.98 17.39
#